data_AF-A0A9D2T4P9-F1
#
_entry.id   AF-A0A9D2T4P9-F1
#
_cell.length_a   1.000
_cell.length_b   1.000
_cell.length_c   1.000
_cell.angle_alpha   90.00
_cell.angle_beta   90.00
_cell.angle_gamma   90.00
#
_symmetry.space_group_name_H-M   'P 1'
#
loop_
_entity.id
_entity.type
_entity.pdbx_description
1 polymer ?
#
loop_
_entity_poly.entity_id
_entity_poly.type
_entity_poly.pdbx_seq_one_letter_code
_entity_poly.pdbx_strand_id
1 'polypeptide(L)'
;MKTYVTPEEHARIHRRRRRQALGLAIVVLMVIGIFTVLGAGVQLVASLFDNTEQMQEYEDKLEGLVLFDPLPFDGIENIDDLTLREAAVWGCIYNIQETQGNFDNYAHDPVTEQLLLPAVEVDAYLARLLGPSFHLTHRSFEMDDMTIVFDEATQCYSIPITGGVGYYRAEVTAMFKQEGKLHVTVGYIPMSTTGDLIGTQSDTPTKYMDYLFARTSGSWYLTGLTESATKPEQTASSQAANSVVMMDPEELQEAILQGVNPDAVASSEAASDSASSAASGEAASSAESGAEGDAGDGGASRGEEPAGEGDASSEAA
;
A
#
# COMPACT_ATOMS: atom_id res chain seq x y z
N MET A 1 -42.67 -2.33 -65.34
CA MET A 1 -43.92 -1.94 -64.66
C MET A 1 -43.56 -1.29 -63.34
N LYS A 2 -43.89 0.01 -63.15
CA LYS A 2 -43.70 0.71 -61.87
C LYS A 2 -44.94 0.47 -61.03
N THR A 3 -44.81 -0.25 -59.92
CA THR A 3 -45.88 -0.44 -58.95
C THR A 3 -46.07 0.86 -58.17
N TYR A 4 -47.05 1.67 -58.58
CA TYR A 4 -47.46 2.85 -57.84
C TYR A 4 -48.26 2.37 -56.62
N VAL A 5 -47.64 2.45 -55.44
CA VAL A 5 -48.33 2.23 -54.17
C VAL A 5 -49.20 3.47 -53.91
N THR A 6 -50.49 3.25 -53.69
CA THR A 6 -51.44 4.35 -53.49
C THR A 6 -51.25 4.96 -52.09
N PRO A 7 -51.42 6.29 -51.92
CA PRO A 7 -51.19 6.97 -50.63
C PRO A 7 -52.09 6.43 -49.48
N GLU A 8 -53.22 5.82 -49.80
CA GLU A 8 -54.11 5.17 -48.85
C GLU A 8 -53.58 3.82 -48.31
N GLU A 9 -52.81 3.06 -49.10
CA GLU A 9 -52.13 1.85 -48.66
C GLU A 9 -50.96 2.16 -47.72
N HIS A 10 -50.24 3.26 -47.96
CA HIS A 10 -49.20 3.76 -47.06
C HIS A 10 -49.76 4.07 -45.66
N ALA A 11 -50.92 4.73 -45.57
CA ALA A 11 -51.53 5.11 -44.30
C ALA A 11 -51.94 3.90 -43.43
N ARG A 12 -52.41 2.80 -44.04
CA ARG A 12 -52.80 1.58 -43.33
C ARG A 12 -51.58 0.80 -42.82
N ILE A 13 -50.53 0.72 -43.62
CA ILE A 13 -49.26 0.07 -43.25
C ILE A 13 -48.56 0.86 -42.14
N HIS A 14 -48.56 2.20 -42.19
CA HIS A 14 -48.00 3.05 -41.14
C HIS A 14 -48.65 2.85 -39.78
N ARG A 15 -49.98 2.67 -39.70
CA ARG A 15 -50.67 2.41 -38.42
C ARG A 15 -50.29 1.06 -37.81
N ARG A 16 -50.08 0.03 -38.62
CA ARG A 16 -49.63 -1.30 -38.15
C ARG A 16 -48.18 -1.27 -37.71
N ARG A 17 -47.29 -0.64 -38.50
CA ARG A 17 -45.87 -0.45 -38.15
C ARG A 17 -45.70 0.40 -36.89
N ARG A 18 -46.54 1.43 -36.67
CA ARG A 18 -46.53 2.21 -35.43
C ARG A 18 -46.90 1.38 -34.20
N ARG A 19 -47.87 0.47 -34.31
CA ARG A 19 -48.22 -0.44 -33.20
C ARG A 19 -47.14 -1.49 -32.93
N GLN A 20 -46.51 -2.01 -33.97
CA GLN A 20 -45.37 -2.93 -33.85
C GLN A 20 -44.15 -2.24 -33.24
N ALA A 21 -43.84 -1.01 -33.67
CA ALA A 21 -42.76 -0.21 -33.11
C ALA A 21 -43.02 0.15 -31.64
N LEU A 22 -44.26 0.48 -31.27
CA LEU A 22 -44.63 0.74 -29.89
C LEU A 22 -44.49 -0.51 -29.01
N GLY A 23 -44.93 -1.68 -29.50
CA GLY A 23 -44.75 -2.95 -28.79
C GLY A 23 -43.28 -3.30 -28.59
N LEU A 24 -42.45 -3.12 -29.63
CA LEU A 24 -41.01 -3.32 -29.53
C LEU A 24 -40.38 -2.37 -28.50
N ALA A 25 -40.76 -1.09 -28.49
CA ALA A 25 -40.25 -0.12 -27.52
C ALA A 25 -40.57 -0.52 -26.07
N ILE A 26 -41.78 -1.04 -25.83
CA ILE A 26 -42.18 -1.53 -24.50
C ILE A 26 -41.36 -2.77 -24.09
N VAL A 27 -41.14 -3.71 -25.01
CA VAL A 27 -40.31 -4.90 -24.74
C VAL A 27 -38.87 -4.49 -24.42
N VAL A 28 -38.29 -3.54 -25.18
CA VAL A 28 -36.94 -3.02 -24.92
C VAL A 28 -36.87 -2.36 -23.55
N LEU A 29 -37.85 -1.51 -23.19
CA LEU A 29 -37.91 -0.89 -21.86
C LEU A 29 -38.04 -1.93 -20.74
N MET A 30 -38.84 -2.98 -20.94
CA MET A 30 -38.99 -4.06 -19.96
C MET A 30 -37.67 -4.82 -19.79
N VAL A 31 -36.95 -5.09 -20.87
CA VAL A 31 -35.62 -5.72 -20.84
C VAL A 31 -34.63 -4.85 -20.09
N ILE A 32 -34.56 -3.54 -20.40
CA ILE A 32 -33.70 -2.59 -19.68
C ILE A 32 -34.06 -2.59 -18.18
N GLY A 33 -35.35 -2.50 -17.84
CA GLY A 33 -35.82 -2.52 -16.46
C GLY A 33 -35.42 -3.80 -15.71
N ILE A 34 -35.50 -4.96 -16.36
CA ILE A 34 -35.04 -6.23 -15.79
C ILE A 34 -33.53 -6.18 -15.52
N PHE A 35 -32.72 -5.72 -16.46
CA PHE A 35 -31.27 -5.59 -16.26
C PHE A 35 -30.91 -4.59 -15.15
N THR A 36 -31.65 -3.49 -15.03
CA THR A 36 -31.45 -2.51 -13.95
C THR A 36 -31.75 -3.13 -12.58
N VAL A 37 -32.85 -3.88 -12.45
CA VAL A 37 -33.21 -4.55 -11.18
C VAL A 37 -32.20 -5.64 -10.81
N LEU A 38 -31.75 -6.42 -11.78
CA LEU A 38 -30.72 -7.44 -11.55
C LEU A 38 -29.38 -6.81 -11.15
N GLY A 39 -28.97 -5.74 -11.83
CA GLY A 39 -27.75 -5.00 -11.48
C GLY A 39 -27.82 -4.41 -10.08
N ALA A 40 -28.93 -3.76 -9.73
CA ALA A 40 -29.16 -3.21 -8.39
C ALA A 40 -29.20 -4.31 -7.32
N GLY A 41 -29.79 -5.47 -7.63
CA GLY A 41 -29.83 -6.63 -6.72
C GLY A 41 -28.44 -7.20 -6.44
N VAL A 42 -27.60 -7.36 -7.47
CA VAL A 42 -26.21 -7.82 -7.32
C VAL A 42 -25.37 -6.80 -6.56
N GLN A 43 -25.51 -5.50 -6.85
CA GLN A 43 -24.82 -4.44 -6.13
C GLN A 43 -25.22 -4.38 -4.66
N LEU A 44 -26.50 -4.57 -4.33
CA LEU A 44 -26.97 -4.59 -2.95
C LEU A 44 -26.39 -5.79 -2.19
N VAL A 45 -26.38 -6.98 -2.80
CA VAL A 45 -25.74 -8.16 -2.20
C VAL A 45 -24.23 -7.93 -2.03
N ALA A 46 -23.55 -7.37 -3.03
CA ALA A 46 -22.13 -7.03 -2.93
C ALA A 46 -21.88 -6.05 -1.78
N SER A 47 -22.70 -5.00 -1.63
CA SER A 47 -22.56 -4.01 -0.56
C SER A 47 -22.77 -4.57 0.85
N LEU A 48 -23.52 -5.68 0.99
CA LEU A 48 -23.68 -6.35 2.28
C LEU A 48 -22.46 -7.19 2.67
N PHE A 49 -21.64 -7.58 1.70
CA PHE A 49 -20.37 -8.27 1.91
C PHE A 49 -19.16 -7.34 1.77
N ASP A 50 -19.40 -6.09 1.40
CA ASP A 50 -18.37 -5.07 1.28
C ASP A 50 -17.98 -4.58 2.67
N ASN A 51 -16.97 -5.25 3.24
CA ASN A 51 -16.39 -4.88 4.51
C ASN A 51 -15.22 -3.90 4.34
N THR A 52 -14.99 -3.36 3.15
CA THR A 52 -13.82 -2.51 2.85
C THR A 52 -13.78 -1.28 3.76
N GLU A 53 -14.91 -0.60 3.94
CA GLU A 53 -14.99 0.58 4.83
C GLU A 53 -14.73 0.21 6.29
N GLN A 54 -15.26 -0.93 6.77
CA GLN A 54 -14.99 -1.39 8.13
C GLN A 54 -13.53 -1.80 8.31
N MET A 55 -12.94 -2.49 7.32
CA MET A 55 -11.54 -2.89 7.35
C MET A 55 -10.64 -1.67 7.44
N GLN A 56 -10.89 -0.66 6.61
CA GLN A 56 -10.18 0.62 6.66
C GLN A 56 -10.34 1.33 8.01
N GLU A 57 -11.54 1.35 8.59
CA GLU A 57 -11.74 1.94 9.92
C GLU A 57 -10.91 1.23 11.00
N TYR A 58 -10.74 -0.09 10.92
CA TYR A 58 -9.87 -0.83 11.85
C TYR A 58 -8.39 -0.68 11.53
N GLU A 59 -8.02 -0.50 10.26
CA GLU A 59 -6.67 -0.16 9.83
C GLU A 59 -6.22 1.16 10.48
N ASP A 60 -7.01 2.22 10.29
CA ASP A 60 -6.75 3.55 10.87
C ASP A 60 -6.67 3.51 12.41
N LYS A 61 -7.52 2.69 13.04
CA LYS A 61 -7.51 2.50 14.50
C LYS A 61 -6.29 1.77 15.01
N LEU A 62 -5.76 0.82 14.24
CA LEU A 62 -4.66 -0.05 14.64
C LEU A 62 -3.30 0.44 14.16
N GLU A 63 -3.26 1.39 13.23
CA GLU A 63 -2.04 1.93 12.62
C GLU A 63 -1.01 2.32 13.67
N GLY A 64 -1.40 3.08 14.70
CA GLY A 64 -0.50 3.50 15.77
C GLY A 64 0.14 2.33 16.53
N LEU A 65 -0.59 1.24 16.74
CA LEU A 65 -0.03 0.04 17.37
C LEU A 65 0.88 -0.72 16.40
N VAL A 66 0.44 -0.95 15.17
CA VAL A 66 1.23 -1.66 14.16
C VAL A 66 2.56 -0.98 13.90
N LEU A 67 2.58 0.34 13.94
CA LEU A 67 3.76 1.18 13.76
C LEU A 67 4.96 0.78 14.65
N PHE A 68 4.68 0.38 15.89
CA PHE A 68 5.69 0.00 16.90
C PHE A 68 5.82 -1.49 17.13
N ASP A 69 5.04 -2.30 16.43
CA ASP A 69 5.05 -3.75 16.56
C ASP A 69 5.03 -4.26 18.03
N PRO A 70 3.96 -3.97 18.80
CA PRO A 70 3.86 -4.42 20.18
C PRO A 70 3.91 -5.94 20.28
N LEU A 71 4.50 -6.40 21.37
CA LEU A 71 4.48 -7.83 21.71
C LEU A 71 3.04 -8.30 21.99
N PRO A 72 2.70 -9.57 21.68
CA PRO A 72 1.42 -10.14 22.05
C PRO A 72 1.11 -9.98 23.54
N PHE A 73 -0.13 -9.63 23.86
CA PHE A 73 -0.61 -9.43 25.22
C PHE A 73 -2.07 -9.90 25.36
N ASP A 74 -2.42 -10.39 26.55
CA ASP A 74 -3.80 -10.73 26.91
C ASP A 74 -4.25 -9.79 28.03
N GLY A 75 -5.18 -8.89 27.74
CA GLY A 75 -5.52 -7.79 28.63
C GLY A 75 -4.67 -6.55 28.36
N ILE A 76 -5.34 -5.40 28.22
CA ILE A 76 -4.69 -4.13 27.87
C ILE A 76 -3.72 -3.65 28.96
N GLU A 77 -3.95 -4.06 30.21
CA GLU A 77 -3.07 -3.79 31.35
C GLU A 77 -1.67 -4.42 31.23
N ASN A 78 -1.50 -5.39 30.32
CA ASN A 78 -0.25 -6.12 30.12
C ASN A 78 0.58 -5.59 28.94
N ILE A 79 0.09 -4.57 28.22
CA ILE A 79 0.91 -3.90 27.22
C ILE A 79 2.03 -3.11 27.89
N ASP A 80 3.18 -3.03 27.24
CA ASP A 80 4.25 -2.14 27.70
C ASP A 80 3.80 -0.67 27.65
N ASP A 81 3.99 0.04 28.77
CA ASP A 81 3.54 1.42 28.94
C ASP A 81 4.29 2.40 28.02
N LEU A 82 5.56 2.12 27.68
CA LEU A 82 6.27 2.91 26.68
C LEU A 82 5.65 2.66 25.31
N THR A 83 5.59 1.42 24.84
CA THR A 83 4.99 1.09 23.53
C THR A 83 3.58 1.64 23.36
N LEU A 84 2.74 1.58 24.40
CA LEU A 84 1.40 2.15 24.34
C LEU A 84 1.41 3.67 24.19
N ARG A 85 2.28 4.38 24.91
CA ARG A 85 2.42 5.85 24.81
C ARG A 85 2.92 6.26 23.44
N GLU A 86 3.89 5.53 22.91
CA GLU A 86 4.43 5.73 21.56
C GLU A 86 3.35 5.54 20.50
N ALA A 87 2.63 4.42 20.56
CA ALA A 87 1.51 4.12 19.68
C ALA A 87 0.39 5.15 19.78
N ALA A 88 0.09 5.66 20.97
CA ALA A 88 -0.97 6.64 21.17
C ALA A 88 -0.63 8.00 20.56
N VAL A 89 0.61 8.49 20.78
CA VAL A 89 1.05 9.79 20.24
C VAL A 89 1.15 9.72 18.72
N TRP A 90 1.83 8.73 18.17
CA TRP A 90 2.01 8.63 16.71
C TRP A 90 0.73 8.20 15.99
N GLY A 91 -0.07 7.29 16.58
CA GLY A 91 -1.38 6.97 16.04
C GLY A 91 -2.29 8.19 15.94
N CYS A 92 -2.22 9.10 16.92
CA CYS A 92 -2.90 10.39 16.85
C CYS A 92 -2.36 11.28 15.72
N ILE A 93 -1.03 11.41 15.59
CA ILE A 93 -0.37 12.19 14.53
C ILE A 93 -0.77 11.68 13.13
N TYR A 94 -0.71 10.37 12.90
CA TYR A 94 -1.13 9.76 11.64
C TYR A 94 -2.61 9.99 11.37
N ASN A 95 -3.47 9.80 12.38
CA ASN A 95 -4.90 10.05 12.22
C ASN A 95 -5.19 11.52 11.85
N ILE A 96 -4.46 12.48 12.40
CA ILE A 96 -4.58 13.90 12.04
C ILE A 96 -4.13 14.12 10.60
N GLN A 97 -3.00 13.55 10.17
CA GLN A 97 -2.53 13.67 8.79
C GLN A 97 -3.55 13.09 7.81
N GLU A 98 -4.12 11.94 8.10
CA GLU A 98 -5.06 11.28 7.19
C GLU A 98 -6.41 12.02 7.14
N THR A 99 -6.90 12.51 8.29
CA THR A 99 -8.23 13.15 8.37
C THR A 99 -8.23 14.64 8.05
N GLN A 100 -7.15 15.36 8.37
CA GLN A 100 -7.04 16.82 8.19
C GLN A 100 -6.04 17.22 7.09
N GLY A 101 -5.13 16.33 6.70
CA GLY A 101 -4.13 16.58 5.65
C GLY A 101 -2.93 17.41 6.09
N ASN A 102 -3.02 18.17 7.20
CA ASN A 102 -1.93 19.00 7.72
C ASN A 102 -2.07 19.27 9.23
N PHE A 103 -1.08 19.99 9.79
CA PHE A 103 -1.04 20.42 11.19
C PHE A 103 -1.33 21.91 11.38
N ASP A 104 -1.91 22.61 10.40
CA ASP A 104 -2.11 24.08 10.47
C ASP A 104 -3.02 24.50 11.64
N ASN A 105 -3.86 23.58 12.12
CA ASN A 105 -4.75 23.79 13.26
C ASN A 105 -4.04 23.63 14.62
N TYR A 106 -2.78 23.22 14.63
CA TYR A 106 -2.01 22.95 15.84
C TYR A 106 -1.00 24.04 16.12
N ALA A 107 -0.76 24.27 17.41
CA ALA A 107 0.28 25.20 17.82
C ALA A 107 1.66 24.58 17.60
N HIS A 108 2.63 25.42 17.26
CA HIS A 108 4.04 25.06 17.20
C HIS A 108 4.81 25.86 18.25
N ASP A 109 5.84 25.25 18.82
CA ASP A 109 6.77 25.95 19.70
C ASP A 109 7.49 27.07 18.92
N PRO A 110 7.48 28.33 19.41
CA PRO A 110 7.99 29.47 18.65
C PRO A 110 9.51 29.49 18.46
N VAL A 111 10.26 28.63 19.16
CA VAL A 111 11.73 28.58 19.12
C VAL A 111 12.20 27.32 18.40
N THR A 112 11.59 26.19 18.72
CA THR A 112 12.03 24.87 18.25
C THR A 112 11.19 24.34 17.09
N GLU A 113 10.10 25.02 16.73
CA GLU A 113 9.13 24.64 15.70
C GLU A 113 8.45 23.28 15.95
N GLN A 114 8.62 22.70 17.13
CA GLN A 114 8.01 21.43 17.51
C GLN A 114 6.49 21.53 17.51
N LEU A 115 5.83 20.50 17.00
CA LEU A 115 4.37 20.38 17.04
C LEU A 115 3.93 20.21 18.49
N LEU A 116 2.98 21.02 18.95
CA LEU A 116 2.39 20.92 20.28
C LEU A 116 1.06 20.15 20.17
N LEU A 117 1.11 18.84 20.48
CA LEU A 117 -0.05 17.96 20.45
C LEU A 117 -0.74 17.94 21.84
N PRO A 118 -2.01 18.35 21.96
CA PRO A 118 -2.74 18.31 23.22
C PRO A 118 -2.94 16.87 23.74
N ALA A 119 -2.73 16.66 25.04
CA ALA A 119 -2.97 15.37 25.71
C ALA A 119 -4.38 14.82 25.50
N VAL A 120 -5.37 15.72 25.43
CA VAL A 120 -6.79 15.39 25.23
C VAL A 120 -7.02 14.64 23.91
N GLU A 121 -6.22 14.89 22.88
CA GLU A 121 -6.36 14.19 21.60
C GLU A 121 -5.77 12.78 21.66
N VAL A 122 -4.65 12.62 22.35
CA VAL A 122 -4.04 11.31 22.64
C VAL A 122 -5.03 10.46 23.46
N ASP A 123 -5.66 11.07 24.46
CA ASP A 123 -6.74 10.42 25.24
C ASP A 123 -7.95 10.07 24.38
N ALA A 124 -8.38 10.96 23.48
CA ALA A 124 -9.50 10.69 22.59
C ALA A 124 -9.19 9.56 21.60
N TYR A 125 -7.96 9.48 21.11
CA TYR A 125 -7.47 8.38 20.28
C TYR A 125 -7.52 7.05 21.06
N LEU A 126 -6.94 7.01 22.25
CA LEU A 126 -6.96 5.81 23.10
C LEU A 126 -8.37 5.43 23.57
N ALA A 127 -9.25 6.38 23.85
CA ALA A 127 -10.63 6.11 24.21
C ALA A 127 -11.42 5.45 23.08
N ARG A 128 -11.08 5.76 21.81
CA ARG A 128 -11.66 5.07 20.64
C ARG A 128 -11.15 3.65 20.50
N LEU A 129 -9.88 3.39 20.84
CA LEU A 129 -9.24 2.10 20.69
C LEU A 129 -9.50 1.15 21.87
N LEU A 130 -9.32 1.62 23.10
CA LEU A 130 -9.33 0.85 24.36
C LEU A 130 -10.60 1.06 25.18
N GLY A 131 -11.36 2.10 24.86
CA GLY A 131 -12.61 2.43 25.52
C GLY A 131 -12.50 3.61 26.48
N PRO A 132 -13.66 4.22 26.81
CA PRO A 132 -13.72 5.51 27.52
C PRO A 132 -13.27 5.45 28.98
N SER A 133 -13.07 4.25 29.54
CA SER A 133 -12.60 4.04 30.91
C SER A 133 -11.08 3.91 31.01
N PHE A 134 -10.38 3.84 29.88
CA PHE A 134 -8.93 3.79 29.85
C PHE A 134 -8.36 5.20 30.07
N HIS A 135 -7.32 5.30 30.90
CA HIS A 135 -6.61 6.54 31.16
C HIS A 135 -5.11 6.30 31.00
N LEU A 136 -4.49 7.06 30.11
CA LEU A 136 -3.04 7.04 29.93
C LEU A 136 -2.38 7.87 31.02
N THR A 137 -1.21 7.43 31.50
CA THR A 137 -0.37 8.29 32.34
C THR A 137 0.56 9.09 31.44
N HIS A 138 0.22 10.36 31.17
CA HIS A 138 1.06 11.22 30.35
C HIS A 138 2.41 11.51 31.01
N ARG A 139 3.48 11.37 30.23
CA ARG A 139 4.86 11.64 30.64
C ARG A 139 5.76 11.68 29.41
N SER A 140 6.89 12.36 29.53
CA SER A 140 7.93 12.38 28.51
C SER A 140 8.50 10.98 28.28
N PHE A 141 8.96 10.72 27.06
CA PHE A 141 9.63 9.49 26.69
C PHE A 141 10.69 9.74 25.61
N GLU A 142 11.65 8.83 25.54
CA GLU A 142 12.77 8.84 24.60
C GLU A 142 12.62 7.64 23.67
N MET A 143 12.85 7.89 22.38
CA MET A 143 13.00 6.93 21.30
C MET A 143 14.42 7.03 20.73
N ASP A 144 14.80 6.10 19.85
CA ASP A 144 16.15 5.97 19.29
C ASP A 144 16.83 7.31 18.95
N ASP A 145 16.19 8.13 18.11
CA ASP A 145 16.76 9.41 17.64
C ASP A 145 15.94 10.65 18.08
N MET A 146 14.99 10.48 19.01
CA MET A 146 14.03 11.54 19.37
C MET A 146 13.61 11.52 20.83
N THR A 147 13.36 12.70 21.38
CA THR A 147 12.73 12.86 22.70
C THR A 147 11.41 13.58 22.53
N ILE A 148 10.32 12.98 23.01
CA ILE A 148 9.01 13.62 23.09
C ILE A 148 8.84 14.12 24.53
N VAL A 149 8.75 15.43 24.66
CA VAL A 149 8.63 16.10 25.97
C VAL A 149 7.16 16.34 26.28
N PHE A 150 6.72 15.94 27.47
CA PHE A 150 5.40 16.28 27.97
C PHE A 150 5.49 17.45 28.95
N ASP A 151 4.76 18.53 28.67
CA ASP A 151 4.61 19.65 29.58
C ASP A 151 3.32 19.51 30.40
N GLU A 152 3.47 19.26 31.71
CA GLU A 152 2.35 19.10 32.64
C GLU A 152 1.53 20.40 32.80
N ALA A 153 2.14 21.58 32.61
CA ALA A 153 1.45 22.86 32.81
C ALA A 153 0.50 23.17 31.65
N THR A 154 0.92 22.88 30.41
CA THR A 154 0.12 23.11 29.20
C THR A 154 -0.66 21.87 28.75
N GLN A 155 -0.35 20.70 29.30
CA GLN A 155 -0.92 19.41 28.89
C GLN A 155 -0.68 19.12 27.40
N CYS A 156 0.52 19.42 26.91
CA CYS A 156 0.92 19.21 25.52
C CYS A 156 2.17 18.35 25.43
N TYR A 157 2.22 17.52 24.38
CA TYR A 157 3.43 16.85 23.92
C TYR A 157 4.13 17.73 22.88
N SER A 158 5.40 18.00 23.11
CA SER A 158 6.27 18.64 22.12
C SER A 158 6.90 17.56 21.25
N ILE A 159 6.44 17.50 20.00
CA ILE A 159 6.87 16.50 19.01
C ILE A 159 7.86 17.17 18.06
N PRO A 160 9.11 16.70 17.99
CA PRO A 160 10.06 17.21 17.04
C PRO A 160 9.63 16.94 15.59
N ILE A 161 9.90 17.89 14.69
CA ILE A 161 9.71 17.66 13.25
C ILE A 161 10.81 16.70 12.79
N THR A 162 10.44 15.46 12.52
CA THR A 162 11.39 14.40 12.11
C THR A 162 10.95 13.70 10.84
N GLY A 163 11.86 12.90 10.28
CA GLY A 163 11.54 11.98 9.19
C GLY A 163 10.55 10.89 9.62
N GLY A 164 10.29 9.93 8.71
CA GLY A 164 9.35 8.83 8.97
C GLY A 164 9.67 8.08 10.26
N VAL A 165 8.64 7.88 11.08
CA VAL A 165 8.71 7.15 12.35
C VAL A 165 7.93 5.86 12.23
N GLY A 166 8.44 4.80 12.85
CA GLY A 166 7.82 3.49 12.82
C GLY A 166 8.36 2.55 11.76
N TYR A 167 8.00 1.28 11.90
CA TYR A 167 8.59 0.19 11.11
C TYR A 167 7.58 -0.43 10.14
N TYR A 168 6.29 -0.38 10.45
CA TYR A 168 5.25 -1.07 9.69
C TYR A 168 4.01 -0.20 9.51
N ARG A 169 3.33 -0.38 8.40
CA ARG A 169 1.94 0.06 8.19
C ARG A 169 0.99 -1.12 8.35
N ALA A 170 -0.23 -0.84 8.78
CA ALA A 170 -1.28 -1.84 8.93
C ALA A 170 -1.96 -2.12 7.58
N GLU A 171 -2.35 -3.37 7.36
CA GLU A 171 -3.31 -3.76 6.34
C GLU A 171 -4.27 -4.79 6.94
N VAL A 172 -5.56 -4.47 7.01
CA VAL A 172 -6.54 -5.43 7.55
C VAL A 172 -6.89 -6.46 6.48
N THR A 173 -6.48 -7.72 6.70
CA THR A 173 -6.67 -8.81 5.72
C THR A 173 -7.91 -9.64 5.99
N ALA A 174 -8.32 -9.76 7.25
CA ALA A 174 -9.53 -10.48 7.62
C ALA A 174 -10.17 -9.94 8.89
N MET A 175 -11.50 -10.05 8.97
CA MET A 175 -12.26 -9.79 10.19
C MET A 175 -13.29 -10.88 10.40
N PHE A 176 -13.31 -11.47 11.58
CA PHE A 176 -14.26 -12.52 11.93
C PHE A 176 -14.60 -12.50 13.42
N LYS A 177 -15.77 -13.06 13.77
CA LYS A 177 -16.19 -13.15 15.17
C LYS A 177 -15.97 -14.57 15.67
N GLN A 178 -15.20 -14.71 16.73
CA GLN A 178 -14.93 -15.97 17.39
C GLN A 178 -15.03 -15.76 18.91
N GLU A 179 -15.67 -16.72 19.60
CA GLU A 179 -15.78 -16.71 21.07
C GLU A 179 -16.39 -15.43 21.67
N GLY A 180 -17.23 -14.72 20.92
CA GLY A 180 -17.84 -13.46 21.35
C GLY A 180 -16.92 -12.23 21.24
N LYS A 181 -15.69 -12.41 20.77
CA LYS A 181 -14.75 -11.35 20.40
C LYS A 181 -14.74 -11.14 18.88
N LEU A 182 -14.40 -9.94 18.44
CA LEU A 182 -14.08 -9.65 17.05
C LEU A 182 -12.56 -9.78 16.87
N HIS A 183 -12.16 -10.69 16.00
CA HIS A 183 -10.78 -10.91 15.60
C HIS A 183 -10.54 -10.10 14.33
N VAL A 184 -9.53 -9.24 14.36
CA VAL A 184 -9.07 -8.45 13.22
C VAL A 184 -7.66 -8.90 12.91
N THR A 185 -7.49 -9.59 11.79
CA THR A 185 -6.17 -10.05 11.31
C THR A 185 -5.52 -8.94 10.51
N VAL A 186 -4.39 -8.46 11.01
CA VAL A 186 -3.64 -7.34 10.45
C VAL A 186 -2.31 -7.83 9.93
N GLY A 187 -2.06 -7.52 8.66
CA GLY A 187 -0.77 -7.65 8.01
C GLY A 187 0.13 -6.46 8.34
N TYR A 188 1.40 -6.73 8.60
CA TYR A 188 2.42 -5.74 8.89
C TYR A 188 3.27 -5.58 7.63
N ILE A 189 3.15 -4.45 6.97
CA ILE A 189 3.94 -4.17 5.77
C ILE A 189 5.10 -3.25 6.14
N PRO A 190 6.35 -3.67 5.94
CA PRO A 190 7.51 -2.87 6.32
C PRO A 190 7.54 -1.54 5.56
N MET A 191 7.82 -0.46 6.29
CA MET A 191 8.11 0.84 5.69
C MET A 191 9.62 0.97 5.45
N SER A 192 10.01 1.54 4.31
CA SER A 192 11.42 1.88 4.08
C SER A 192 11.80 3.04 4.96
N THR A 193 12.77 2.82 5.83
CA THR A 193 13.44 3.89 6.56
C THR A 193 14.48 4.54 5.65
N THR A 194 14.91 5.77 5.96
CA THR A 194 15.78 6.62 5.12
C THR A 194 17.13 5.98 4.72
N GLY A 195 17.48 4.81 5.25
CA GLY A 195 18.68 4.03 4.89
C GLY A 195 18.50 3.00 3.76
N ASP A 196 17.27 2.63 3.38
CA ASP A 196 17.00 1.58 2.38
C ASP A 196 16.54 2.15 1.03
N LEU A 197 17.37 3.03 0.45
CA LEU A 197 17.11 3.72 -0.83
C LEU A 197 17.20 2.80 -2.06
N ILE A 198 17.52 1.51 -1.88
CA ILE A 198 17.74 0.52 -2.96
C ILE A 198 16.78 -0.69 -2.85
N GLY A 199 15.98 -0.78 -1.78
CA GLY A 199 14.95 -1.80 -1.62
C GLY A 199 13.74 -1.56 -2.54
N THR A 200 13.23 -2.63 -3.17
CA THR A 200 11.92 -2.60 -3.80
C THR A 200 10.87 -2.55 -2.70
N GLN A 201 10.04 -1.50 -2.67
CA GLN A 201 8.89 -1.42 -1.76
C GLN A 201 8.03 -2.67 -1.98
N SER A 202 7.94 -3.53 -0.96
CA SER A 202 7.04 -4.65 -0.99
C SER A 202 5.75 -4.23 -0.33
N ASP A 203 4.64 -4.29 -1.06
CA ASP A 203 3.30 -4.08 -0.51
C ASP A 203 2.74 -5.36 0.12
N THR A 204 3.59 -6.36 0.34
CA THR A 204 3.20 -7.63 0.93
C THR A 204 3.47 -7.63 2.43
N PRO A 205 2.49 -7.98 3.26
CA PRO A 205 2.72 -8.15 4.69
C PRO A 205 3.77 -9.23 4.98
N THR A 206 4.74 -8.91 5.85
CA THR A 206 5.78 -9.85 6.27
C THR A 206 5.42 -10.60 7.56
N LYS A 207 4.46 -10.05 8.32
CA LYS A 207 4.00 -10.57 9.61
C LYS A 207 2.49 -10.36 9.75
N TYR A 208 1.82 -11.24 10.49
CA TYR A 208 0.38 -11.19 10.73
C TYR A 208 0.07 -11.30 12.21
N MET A 209 -0.77 -10.41 12.72
CA MET A 209 -1.25 -10.44 14.10
C MET A 209 -2.77 -10.36 14.15
N ASP A 210 -3.36 -11.05 15.12
CA ASP A 210 -4.79 -11.03 15.39
C ASP A 210 -5.07 -10.11 16.59
N TYR A 211 -5.78 -9.02 16.33
CA TYR A 211 -6.25 -8.07 17.33
C TYR A 211 -7.63 -8.48 17.85
N LEU A 212 -7.75 -8.59 19.16
CA LEU A 212 -8.92 -9.12 19.85
C LEU A 212 -9.76 -7.99 20.43
N PHE A 213 -10.92 -7.73 19.84
CA PHE A 213 -11.86 -6.72 20.32
C PHE A 213 -13.02 -7.35 21.11
N ALA A 214 -13.34 -6.76 22.26
CA ALA A 214 -14.53 -7.09 23.03
C ALA A 214 -15.57 -5.98 22.90
N ARG A 215 -16.85 -6.37 22.91
CA ARG A 215 -17.95 -5.43 22.77
C ARG A 215 -18.37 -4.90 24.15
N THR A 216 -18.22 -3.59 24.35
CA THR A 216 -18.67 -2.88 25.56
C THR A 216 -19.58 -1.73 25.16
N SER A 217 -20.76 -1.62 25.80
CA SER A 217 -21.70 -0.51 25.58
C SER A 217 -22.09 -0.24 24.11
N GLY A 218 -22.02 -1.26 23.25
CA GLY A 218 -22.37 -1.17 21.83
C GLY A 218 -21.19 -1.03 20.87
N SER A 219 -20.01 -0.66 21.36
CA SER A 219 -18.78 -0.47 20.57
C SER A 219 -17.75 -1.57 20.83
N TRP A 220 -16.83 -1.77 19.87
CA TRP A 220 -15.74 -2.73 19.96
C TRP A 220 -14.47 -2.04 20.47
N TYR A 221 -13.85 -2.59 21.49
CA TYR A 221 -12.61 -2.07 22.08
C TYR A 221 -11.55 -3.16 22.16
N LEU A 222 -10.30 -2.79 21.90
CA LEU A 222 -9.18 -3.70 21.91
C LEU A 222 -8.93 -4.22 23.33
N THR A 223 -8.74 -5.54 23.44
CA THR A 223 -8.53 -6.23 24.72
C THR A 223 -7.29 -7.13 24.72
N GLY A 224 -6.76 -7.46 23.55
CA GLY A 224 -5.60 -8.32 23.44
C GLY A 224 -5.06 -8.38 22.02
N LEU A 225 -3.85 -8.93 21.91
CA LEU A 225 -3.11 -9.10 20.68
C LEU A 225 -2.45 -10.48 20.70
N THR A 226 -2.64 -11.27 19.64
CA THR A 226 -2.05 -12.60 19.51
C THR A 226 -1.43 -12.79 18.14
N GLU A 227 -0.41 -13.63 18.03
CA GLU A 227 0.16 -14.00 16.73
C GLU A 227 -0.88 -14.72 15.88
N SER A 228 -1.06 -14.28 14.63
CA SER A 228 -2.04 -14.90 13.74
C SER A 228 -1.56 -16.28 13.31
N ALA A 229 -2.50 -17.23 13.18
CA ALA A 229 -2.21 -18.50 12.51
C ALA A 229 -1.94 -18.32 11.00
N THR A 230 -2.28 -17.14 10.45
CA THR A 230 -2.03 -16.75 9.07
C THR A 230 -0.53 -16.59 8.85
N LYS A 231 0.02 -17.40 7.95
CA LYS A 231 1.44 -17.27 7.56
C LYS A 231 1.57 -16.21 6.47
N PRO A 232 2.69 -15.47 6.43
CA PRO A 232 2.97 -14.61 5.30
C PRO A 232 2.93 -15.43 4.01
N GLU A 233 2.25 -14.89 3.00
CA GLU A 233 2.22 -15.46 1.66
C GLU A 233 3.65 -15.40 1.14
N GLN A 234 4.40 -16.48 1.34
CA GLN A 234 5.68 -16.66 0.69
C GLN A 234 5.40 -16.73 -0.80
N THR A 235 5.68 -15.65 -1.51
CA THR A 235 5.75 -15.68 -2.97
C THR A 235 6.63 -16.85 -3.36
N ALA A 236 6.03 -17.87 -3.97
CA ALA A 236 6.72 -19.02 -4.52
C ALA A 236 7.53 -18.62 -5.78
N SER A 237 8.47 -17.69 -5.63
CA SER A 237 9.42 -17.24 -6.64
C SER A 237 10.76 -16.85 -6.00
N SER A 238 11.37 -17.79 -5.29
CA SER A 238 12.82 -17.77 -5.02
C SER A 238 13.42 -19.16 -4.77
N GLN A 239 12.66 -20.24 -5.04
CA GLN A 239 13.18 -21.61 -4.96
C GLN A 239 14.04 -22.04 -6.17
N ALA A 240 14.38 -21.10 -7.06
CA ALA A 240 15.28 -21.32 -8.20
C ALA A 240 16.58 -20.48 -8.16
N ALA A 241 16.85 -19.72 -7.09
CA ALA A 241 18.06 -18.90 -6.98
C ALA A 241 18.91 -19.16 -5.72
N ASN A 242 18.47 -20.02 -4.79
CA ASN A 242 19.20 -20.28 -3.55
C ASN A 242 20.12 -21.51 -3.64
N SER A 243 20.99 -21.52 -4.65
CA SER A 243 22.20 -22.34 -4.67
C SER A 243 23.42 -21.49 -5.04
N VAL A 244 23.58 -20.34 -4.38
CA VAL A 244 24.94 -19.83 -4.16
C VAL A 244 25.39 -20.47 -2.86
N VAL A 245 26.28 -21.46 -2.99
CA VAL A 245 27.02 -22.01 -1.86
C VAL A 245 27.76 -20.83 -1.22
N MET A 246 27.30 -20.38 -0.06
CA MET A 246 28.04 -19.45 0.77
C MET A 246 29.25 -20.24 1.29
N MET A 247 30.39 -20.07 0.61
CA MET A 247 31.66 -20.60 1.06
C MET A 247 32.01 -19.89 2.37
N ASP A 248 32.38 -20.66 3.40
CA ASP A 248 32.69 -20.14 4.73
C ASP A 248 33.81 -19.07 4.61
N PRO A 249 33.69 -17.89 5.24
CA PRO A 249 34.69 -16.81 5.12
C PRO A 249 36.13 -17.24 5.44
N GLU A 250 36.33 -18.30 6.23
CA GLU A 250 37.66 -18.87 6.49
C GLU A 250 38.23 -19.65 5.30
N GLU A 251 37.40 -20.39 4.55
CA GLU A 251 37.82 -21.11 3.34
C GLU A 251 38.14 -20.15 2.19
N LEU A 252 37.42 -19.02 2.10
CA LEU A 252 37.68 -17.98 1.10
C LEU A 252 39.01 -17.26 1.37
N GLN A 253 39.40 -17.14 2.65
CA GLN A 253 40.67 -16.53 3.04
C GLN A 253 41.87 -17.46 2.76
N GLU A 254 41.71 -18.77 2.89
CA GLU A 254 42.73 -19.75 2.47
C GLU A 254 42.85 -19.85 0.93
N ALA A 255 41.74 -19.79 0.19
CA ALA A 255 41.75 -19.84 -1.28
C ALA A 255 42.47 -18.64 -1.93
N ILE A 256 42.34 -17.45 -1.33
CA ILE A 256 43.07 -16.24 -1.75
C ILE A 256 44.57 -16.38 -1.45
N LEU A 257 44.94 -17.00 -0.32
CA LEU A 257 46.34 -17.25 0.04
C LEU A 257 47.02 -18.27 -0.89
N GLN A 258 46.26 -19.21 -1.44
CA GLN A 258 46.75 -20.25 -2.36
C GLN A 258 46.71 -19.82 -3.85
N GLY A 259 46.23 -18.61 -4.15
CA GLY A 259 46.25 -18.05 -5.51
C GLY A 259 45.30 -18.75 -6.49
N VAL A 260 44.23 -19.39 -5.99
CA VAL A 260 43.24 -20.07 -6.83
C VAL A 260 42.16 -19.07 -7.22
N ASN A 261 42.05 -18.79 -8.52
CA ASN A 261 40.95 -18.00 -9.08
C ASN A 261 39.68 -18.88 -9.14
N PRO A 262 38.59 -18.56 -8.42
CA PRO A 262 37.37 -19.37 -8.41
C PRO A 262 36.62 -19.38 -9.74
N ASP A 263 36.96 -18.52 -10.71
CA ASP A 263 36.37 -18.55 -12.06
C ASP A 263 36.96 -19.66 -12.98
N ALA A 264 38.01 -20.36 -12.55
CA ALA A 264 38.66 -21.38 -13.38
C ALA A 264 37.99 -22.77 -13.36
N VAL A 265 37.00 -23.00 -12.48
CA VAL A 265 36.33 -24.31 -12.35
C VAL A 265 35.09 -24.49 -13.26
N ALA A 266 34.80 -23.53 -14.14
CA ALA A 266 33.79 -23.71 -15.19
C ALA A 266 34.37 -24.25 -16.51
N SER A 267 35.66 -24.57 -16.59
CA SER A 267 36.23 -25.18 -17.80
C SER A 267 37.40 -26.10 -17.49
N SER A 268 37.28 -27.31 -18.02
CA SER A 268 38.27 -28.39 -18.12
C SER A 268 38.40 -29.33 -16.92
N GLU A 269 37.80 -30.52 -17.06
CA GLU A 269 38.56 -31.76 -16.96
C GLU A 269 38.16 -32.71 -18.09
N ALA A 270 39.17 -33.32 -18.68
CA ALA A 270 39.19 -33.96 -19.99
C ALA A 270 39.31 -35.49 -19.89
N ALA A 271 38.84 -36.18 -20.95
CA ALA A 271 39.37 -37.41 -21.59
C ALA A 271 39.67 -38.65 -20.69
N SER A 272 39.31 -39.91 -20.98
CA SER A 272 39.15 -40.68 -22.23
C SER A 272 38.43 -42.01 -21.90
N ASP A 273 37.75 -42.68 -22.85
CA ASP A 273 38.27 -43.84 -23.61
C ASP A 273 37.20 -44.53 -24.49
N SER A 274 37.66 -44.94 -25.69
CA SER A 274 37.23 -46.00 -26.62
C SER A 274 35.86 -46.02 -27.34
N ALA A 275 35.96 -45.83 -28.67
CA ALA A 275 35.54 -46.76 -29.76
C ALA A 275 34.28 -46.47 -30.62
N SER A 276 34.60 -46.13 -31.88
CA SER A 276 34.05 -46.62 -33.16
C SER A 276 32.98 -45.82 -33.95
N SER A 277 33.51 -45.20 -35.02
CA SER A 277 33.14 -45.30 -36.44
C SER A 277 32.00 -44.45 -37.07
N ALA A 278 32.43 -43.74 -38.12
CA ALA A 278 31.77 -43.42 -39.40
C ALA A 278 30.73 -42.27 -39.40
N ALA A 279 30.61 -41.40 -40.40
CA ALA A 279 31.40 -41.03 -41.58
C ALA A 279 30.77 -39.76 -42.21
N SER A 280 31.58 -39.01 -42.99
CA SER A 280 31.26 -38.20 -44.19
C SER A 280 30.40 -36.91 -44.14
N GLY A 281 30.94 -35.86 -44.80
CA GLY A 281 30.22 -34.86 -45.63
C GLY A 281 30.50 -33.39 -45.26
N GLU A 282 31.54 -32.75 -45.81
CA GLU A 282 31.51 -31.75 -46.92
C GLU A 282 30.79 -30.42 -46.57
N ALA A 283 31.54 -29.31 -46.42
CA ALA A 283 31.90 -28.31 -47.46
C ALA A 283 30.71 -27.40 -47.84
N ALA A 284 30.80 -26.09 -48.12
CA ALA A 284 31.79 -25.02 -48.03
C ALA A 284 31.04 -23.73 -48.41
N SER A 285 31.64 -22.56 -48.13
CA SER A 285 31.47 -21.28 -48.88
C SER A 285 30.12 -20.55 -48.75
N SER A 286 29.96 -19.23 -48.83
CA SER A 286 30.74 -17.98 -48.72
C SER A 286 29.77 -16.89 -49.22
N ALA A 287 30.11 -15.64 -48.92
CA ALA A 287 29.74 -14.40 -49.61
C ALA A 287 28.39 -13.76 -49.23
N GLU A 288 28.22 -12.44 -49.32
CA GLU A 288 29.05 -11.23 -49.08
C GLU A 288 28.10 -10.05 -49.36
N SER A 289 28.48 -8.86 -48.89
CA SER A 289 27.98 -7.52 -49.30
C SER A 289 26.59 -7.10 -48.79
N GLY A 290 26.36 -5.85 -48.39
CA GLY A 290 27.24 -4.67 -48.37
C GLY A 290 26.44 -3.36 -48.26
N ALA A 291 27.14 -2.32 -47.79
CA ALA A 291 26.94 -0.88 -48.05
C ALA A 291 25.80 -0.09 -47.38
N GLU A 292 26.17 0.54 -46.26
CA GLU A 292 26.31 1.99 -46.01
C GLU A 292 25.56 3.07 -46.83
N GLY A 293 25.18 4.13 -46.09
CA GLY A 293 25.21 5.55 -46.47
C GLY A 293 23.85 6.25 -46.42
N ASP A 294 23.67 7.51 -46.05
CA ASP A 294 24.45 8.57 -45.38
C ASP A 294 23.49 9.80 -45.25
N ALA A 295 23.78 10.68 -44.27
CA ALA A 295 23.44 12.12 -44.11
C ALA A 295 22.06 12.69 -44.48
N GLY A 296 21.38 13.43 -43.59
CA GLY A 296 21.59 14.87 -43.30
C GLY A 296 20.33 15.62 -43.78
N ASP A 297 19.79 16.70 -43.22
CA ASP A 297 20.32 17.91 -42.58
C ASP A 297 19.09 18.77 -42.13
N GLY A 298 19.31 19.71 -41.19
CA GLY A 298 18.70 21.05 -41.32
C GLY A 298 17.81 21.65 -40.20
N GLY A 299 18.43 22.48 -39.33
CA GLY A 299 17.92 23.79 -38.81
C GLY A 299 17.03 23.80 -37.55
N ALA A 300 17.49 24.23 -36.36
CA ALA A 300 17.75 25.61 -35.85
C ALA A 300 16.49 26.52 -35.82
N SER A 301 16.10 27.31 -34.81
CA SER A 301 16.71 27.99 -33.64
C SER A 301 15.58 28.49 -32.68
N ARG A 302 15.69 28.45 -31.34
CA ARG A 302 16.20 29.47 -30.38
C ARG A 302 15.32 30.72 -30.13
N GLY A 303 15.15 31.10 -28.84
CA GLY A 303 14.64 32.39 -28.32
C GLY A 303 13.57 32.21 -27.23
N GLU A 304 13.84 32.17 -25.92
CA GLU A 304 14.34 33.18 -24.97
C GLU A 304 13.26 34.17 -24.47
N GLU A 305 13.08 34.22 -23.13
CA GLU A 305 12.21 35.09 -22.34
C GLU A 305 12.43 36.60 -22.59
N PRO A 306 11.46 37.45 -22.20
CA PRO A 306 11.76 38.31 -21.04
C PRO A 306 10.57 38.60 -20.11
N ALA A 307 10.91 38.94 -18.86
CA ALA A 307 10.07 39.56 -17.85
C ALA A 307 9.88 41.09 -18.07
N GLY A 308 8.80 41.66 -17.51
CA GLY A 308 8.81 43.07 -17.07
C GLY A 308 7.55 43.93 -17.28
N GLU A 309 6.98 44.36 -16.14
CA GLU A 309 6.33 45.67 -15.84
C GLU A 309 4.83 45.95 -16.11
N GLY A 310 4.16 46.40 -15.04
CA GLY A 310 2.85 47.04 -15.00
C GLY A 310 2.56 47.62 -13.61
N ASP A 311 2.68 48.95 -13.52
CA ASP A 311 2.68 49.89 -12.38
C ASP A 311 1.30 50.15 -11.71
N ALA A 312 1.32 50.70 -10.48
CA ALA A 312 0.54 51.87 -10.00
C ALA A 312 -0.06 51.79 -8.56
N SER A 313 0.53 52.63 -7.68
CA SER A 313 -0.12 53.66 -6.83
C SER A 313 -0.86 53.32 -5.52
N SER A 314 -0.25 53.82 -4.43
CA SER A 314 -0.79 54.61 -3.29
C SER A 314 -2.30 54.64 -3.01
N GLU A 315 -2.70 54.49 -1.73
CA GLU A 315 -3.26 55.59 -0.91
C GLU A 315 -3.40 55.18 0.56
N ALA A 316 -3.40 56.20 1.44
CA ALA A 316 -3.50 56.12 2.88
C ALA A 316 -4.94 55.93 3.39
N ALA A 317 -5.09 55.19 4.49
CA ALA A 317 -6.00 55.45 5.62
C ALA A 317 -5.79 54.38 6.71
#